data_AF-A0A494YZY5-F1
#
_entry.id   AF-A0A494YZY5-F1
#
_cell.length_a   1.000
_cell.length_b   1.000
_cell.length_c   1.000
_cell.angle_alpha   90.00
_cell.angle_beta   90.00
_cell.angle_gamma   90.00
#
_symmetry.space_group_name_H-M   'P 1'
#
loop_
_entity.id
_entity.type
_entity.pdbx_description
1 polymer ?
#
loop_
_entity_poly.entity_id
_entity_poly.type
_entity_poly.pdbx_seq_one_letter_code
_entity_poly.pdbx_strand_id
1 'polypeptide(L)' 'MANSSRKATVRNKEVCTYARPSKKAIIVKHYDKGVQLTVYPIIKGWYELRPVDVDGIMNTEFIEESEIKFN' A
#
# COMPACT_ATOMS: atom_id res chain seq x y z
N MET A 1 6.50 -18.41 -8.05
CA MET A 1 5.04 -18.28 -7.87
C MET A 1 4.72 -16.80 -8.03
N ALA A 2 3.93 -16.43 -9.04
CA ALA A 2 3.57 -15.02 -9.22
C ALA A 2 2.68 -14.62 -8.04
N ASN A 3 3.16 -13.68 -7.22
CA ASN A 3 2.35 -13.08 -6.17
C ASN A 3 1.29 -12.20 -6.85
N SER A 4 0.17 -12.81 -7.23
CA SER A 4 -0.96 -12.13 -7.87
C SER A 4 -1.41 -10.95 -7.01
N SER A 5 -1.69 -9.82 -7.65
CA SER A 5 -2.24 -8.64 -6.99
C SER A 5 -3.57 -8.95 -6.32
N ARG A 6 -3.86 -8.28 -5.21
CA ARG A 6 -5.14 -8.39 -4.48
C ARG A 6 -5.80 -7.02 -4.40
N LYS A 7 -7.13 -6.98 -4.34
CA LYS A 7 -7.88 -5.77 -4.03
C LYS A 7 -8.07 -5.67 -2.53
N ALA A 8 -7.84 -4.49 -1.97
CA ALA A 8 -8.01 -4.22 -0.55
C ALA A 8 -8.56 -2.80 -0.35
N THR A 9 -9.17 -2.57 0.80
CA THR A 9 -9.74 -1.29 1.21
C THR A 9 -9.03 -0.79 2.46
N VAL A 10 -8.65 0.48 2.49
CA VAL A 10 -8.01 1.12 3.66
C VAL A 10 -8.98 1.18 4.84
N ARG A 11 -8.54 0.68 6.01
CA ARG A 11 -9.38 0.48 7.21
C ARG A 11 -9.49 1.71 8.10
N ASN A 12 -8.36 2.38 8.31
CA ASN A 12 -8.23 3.47 9.28
C ASN A 12 -8.17 4.83 8.58
N LYS A 13 -8.36 5.91 9.33
CA LYS A 13 -8.12 7.27 8.81
C LYS A 13 -6.62 7.54 8.83
N GLU A 14 -6.14 8.35 7.90
CA GLU A 14 -4.75 8.85 7.84
C GLU A 14 -3.70 7.72 7.78
N VAL A 15 -3.97 6.69 6.97
CA VAL A 15 -3.03 5.57 6.81
C VAL A 15 -1.83 6.02 5.99
N CYS A 16 -0.63 5.87 6.56
CA CYS A 16 0.62 6.17 5.88
C CYS A 16 1.11 4.99 5.05
N THR A 17 1.65 5.28 3.87
CA THR A 17 2.54 4.39 3.12
C THR A 17 3.99 4.81 3.29
N TYR A 18 4.89 3.88 3.03
CA TYR A 18 6.29 4.00 3.39
C TYR A 18 7.21 3.67 2.21
N ALA A 19 8.43 4.22 2.21
CA ALA A 19 9.42 3.97 1.16
C ALA A 19 10.05 2.57 1.24
N ARG A 20 9.86 1.86 2.36
CA ARG A 20 10.25 0.45 2.57
C ARG A 20 9.28 -0.19 3.58
N PRO A 21 9.25 -1.54 3.73
CA PRO A 21 8.40 -2.27 4.68
C PRO A 21 8.69 -2.00 6.18
N SER A 22 8.50 -0.77 6.64
CA SER A 22 8.75 -0.35 8.02
C SER A 22 8.03 0.95 8.35
N LYS A 23 7.34 0.99 9.50
CA LYS A 23 6.74 2.25 10.03
C LYS A 23 7.76 3.32 10.43
N LYS A 24 9.06 2.98 10.47
CA LYS A 24 10.17 3.92 10.73
C LYS A 24 10.79 4.46 9.43
N ALA A 25 10.28 4.06 8.27
CA ALA A 25 10.75 4.57 7.00
C ALA A 25 10.13 5.93 6.67
N ILE A 26 10.64 6.55 5.62
CA ILE A 26 10.10 7.79 5.07
C ILE A 26 8.65 7.54 4.65
N ILE A 27 7.75 8.41 5.10
CA ILE A 27 6.35 8.42 4.68
C ILE A 27 6.30 8.90 3.23
N VAL A 28 5.63 8.13 2.37
CA VAL A 28 5.45 8.47 0.96
C VAL A 28 4.13 9.18 0.73
N LYS A 29 3.04 8.63 1.28
CA LYS A 29 1.69 9.16 1.06
C LYS A 29 0.76 8.85 2.23
N HIS A 30 -0.31 9.64 2.33
CA HIS A 30 -1.45 9.37 3.21
C HIS A 30 -2.65 8.92 2.39
N TYR A 31 -3.37 7.92 2.91
CA TYR A 31 -4.62 7.44 2.35
C TYR A 31 -5.75 7.59 3.35
N ASP A 32 -6.89 8.06 2.82
CA ASP A 32 -8.13 8.10 3.57
C ASP A 32 -8.76 6.71 3.70
N LYS A 33 -9.56 6.56 4.75
CA LYS A 33 -10.36 5.36 4.97
C LYS A 33 -11.29 5.12 3.78
N GLY A 34 -11.39 3.86 3.36
CA GLY A 34 -12.31 3.45 2.30
C GLY A 34 -11.71 3.49 0.89
N VAL A 35 -10.50 4.03 0.72
CA VAL A 35 -9.79 3.98 -0.57
C VAL A 35 -9.52 2.52 -0.95
N GLN A 36 -9.83 2.17 -2.20
CA GLN A 36 -9.51 0.86 -2.78
C GLN A 36 -8.09 0.87 -3.36
N LEU A 37 -7.32 -0.14 -3.00
CA LEU A 37 -5.93 -0.32 -3.40
C LEU A 37 -5.76 -1.65 -4.14
N THR A 38 -4.79 -1.67 -5.06
CA THR A 38 -4.23 -2.89 -5.62
C THR A 38 -2.90 -3.17 -4.92
N VAL A 39 -2.84 -4.24 -4.14
CA VAL A 39 -1.70 -4.58 -3.28
C VAL A 39 -1.00 -5.85 -3.76
N TYR A 40 0.32 -5.90 -3.61
CA TYR A 40 1.16 -7.03 -3.99
C TYR A 40 1.88 -7.58 -2.74
N PRO A 41 1.70 -8.85 -2.36
CA PRO A 41 2.38 -9.39 -1.18
C PRO A 41 3.88 -9.48 -1.46
N ILE A 42 4.69 -9.00 -0.51
CA ILE A 42 6.15 -9.02 -0.65
C ILE A 42 6.84 -9.75 0.50
N ILE A 43 6.54 -9.38 1.74
CA ILE A 43 6.97 -10.06 2.96
C ILE A 43 5.81 -10.14 3.94
N LYS A 44 5.92 -10.99 4.96
CA LYS A 44 4.87 -11.16 5.97
C LYS A 44 4.49 -9.80 6.59
N GLY A 45 3.19 -9.48 6.58
CA GLY A 45 2.64 -8.26 7.16
C GLY A 45 2.78 -7.00 6.30
N TRP A 46 3.34 -7.09 5.09
CA TRP A 46 3.56 -5.93 4.22
C TRP A 46 3.19 -6.19 2.77
N TYR A 47 2.63 -5.16 2.15
CA TYR A 47 2.28 -5.15 0.75
C TYR A 47 2.92 -3.96 0.04
N GLU A 48 3.31 -4.20 -1.21
CA GLU A 48 3.72 -3.17 -2.14
C GLU A 48 2.49 -2.59 -2.86
N LEU A 49 2.53 -1.29 -3.13
CA LEU A 49 1.61 -0.55 -3.98
C LEU A 49 2.40 0.05 -5.15
N ARG A 50 1.71 0.18 -6.28
CA ARG A 50 2.26 0.74 -7.53
C ARG A 50 1.36 1.85 -8.08
N PRO A 51 1.18 2.96 -7.36
CA PRO A 51 0.39 4.07 -7.87
C PRO A 51 1.12 4.71 -9.06
N VAL A 52 0.34 5.11 -10.06
CA VAL A 52 0.81 5.94 -11.16
C VAL A 52 0.45 7.38 -10.83
N ASP A 53 1.42 8.29 -10.88
CA ASP A 53 1.19 9.72 -10.65
C ASP A 53 0.64 10.43 -11.91
N VAL A 54 0.47 11.75 -11.81
CA VAL A 54 -0.10 12.58 -12.88
C VAL A 54 0.76 12.63 -14.14
N ASP A 55 2.06 12.35 -14.00
CA ASP A 55 3.02 12.33 -15.10
C ASP A 55 3.16 10.93 -15.72
N GLY A 56 2.38 9.95 -15.25
CA GLY A 56 2.41 8.59 -15.74
C GLY A 56 3.56 7.76 -15.14
N ILE A 57 4.24 8.26 -14.12
CA ILE A 57 5.36 7.56 -13.49
C ILE A 57 4.80 6.60 -12.43
N MET A 58 5.16 5.32 -12.58
CA MET A 58 4.83 4.30 -11.59
C MET A 58 5.77 4.44 -10.40
N ASN A 59 5.20 4.74 -9.24
CA ASN A 59 5.91 4.82 -7.98
C ASN A 59 5.85 3.48 -7.24
N THR A 60 6.67 3.33 -6.21
CA THR A 60 6.65 2.18 -5.31
C THR A 60 6.53 2.65 -3.88
N GLU A 61 5.54 2.12 -3.16
CA GLU A 61 5.32 2.41 -1.75
C GLU A 61 4.78 1.18 -1.03
N PHE A 62 4.86 1.16 0.30
CA PHE A 62 4.55 0.00 1.11
C PHE A 62 3.50 0.30 2.17
N ILE A 63 2.55 -0.61 2.36
CA ILE A 63 1.48 -0.54 3.35
C ILE A 63 1.49 -1.77 4.26
N GLU A 64 1.26 -1.56 5.56
CA GLU A 64 1.16 -2.66 6.51
C GLU A 64 -0.21 -3.36 6.37
N GLU A 65 -0.21 -4.69 6.46
CA GLU A 65 -1.41 -5.53 6.34
C GLU A 65 -2.52 -5.13 7.32
N SER A 66 -2.17 -4.65 8.52
CA SER A 66 -3.13 -4.26 9.55
C SER A 66 -4.01 -3.07 9.14
N GLU A 67 -3.53 -2.24 8.22
CA GLU A 67 -4.19 -1.01 7.76
C GLU A 67 -5.20 -1.26 6.62
N ILE A 68 -5.25 -2.49 6.08
CA ILE A 68 -6.08 -2.85 4.93
C ILE A 68 -7.01 -4.03 5.22
N LYS A 69 -8.15 -4.05 4.54
CA LYS A 69 -9.11 -5.16 4.55
C LYS A 69 -9.23 -5.69 3.13
N PHE A 70 -9.01 -6.99 2.92
CA PHE A 70 -9.25 -7.62 1.62
C PHE A 70 -10.74 -7.65 1.30
N ASN A 71 -11.05 -7.45 0.02
CA ASN A 71 -12.39 -7.53 -0.53
C ASN A 71 -12.71 -8.97 -0.96
#